data_AF-A0A2J5PHT1-F1
#
_entry.id   AF-A0A2J5PHT1-F1
#
_cell.length_a   1.000
_cell.length_b   1.000
_cell.length_c   1.000
_cell.angle_alpha   90.00
_cell.angle_beta   90.00
_cell.angle_gamma   90.00
#
_symmetry.space_group_name_H-M   'P 1'
#
loop_
_entity.id
_entity.type
_entity.pdbx_description
1 polymer ?
#
loop_
_entity_poly.entity_id
_entity_poly.type
_entity_poly.pdbx_seq_one_letter_code
_entity_poly.pdbx_strand_id
1 'polypeptide(L)'
;SYTYTHSEQKDDIVSNGGHPLPTAGKTVPNVPKNMLNASLGYDDGLYYGSFGGKYVSSFYGDLTNDEKIGGRTVFDVAAGVHLPVDKKIVKSATLRFGIDNLFDKQYLTSVRSTTFNAAAYDGVKASTPYYNVGEERTFSVSLEATF
;
A
#
# COMPACT_ATOMS: atom_id res chain seq x y z
N SER A 1 5.59 0.63 -12.96
CA SER A 1 4.71 1.80 -13.15
C SER A 1 5.07 2.88 -12.15
N TYR A 2 4.87 4.14 -12.52
CA TYR A 2 5.04 5.29 -11.64
C TYR A 2 3.82 6.18 -11.75
N THR A 3 3.36 6.71 -10.62
CA THR A 3 2.22 7.61 -10.54
C THR A 3 2.59 8.83 -9.72
N TYR A 4 2.29 10.01 -10.27
CA TYR A 4 2.30 11.27 -9.56
C TYR A 4 0.87 11.79 -9.40
N THR A 5 0.48 12.14 -8.18
CA THR A 5 -0.85 12.67 -7.88
C THR A 5 -0.71 14.01 -7.17
N HIS A 6 -1.37 15.03 -7.71
CA HIS A 6 -1.53 16.33 -7.07
C HIS A 6 -3.01 16.57 -6.83
N SER A 7 -3.42 16.61 -5.56
CA SER A 7 -4.81 16.80 -5.14
C SER A 7 -4.84 17.79 -3.98
N GLU A 8 -5.57 18.88 -4.14
CA GLU A 8 -5.56 20.02 -3.24
C GLU A 8 -7.00 20.43 -2.89
N GLN A 9 -7.17 20.86 -1.64
CA GLN A 9 -8.41 21.45 -1.15
C GLN A 9 -8.49 22.91 -1.61
N LYS A 10 -9.53 23.24 -2.38
CA LYS A 10 -9.68 24.57 -3.00
C LYS A 10 -10.10 25.64 -2.01
N ASP A 11 -10.92 25.26 -1.03
CA ASP A 11 -11.53 26.16 -0.07
C ASP A 11 -11.32 25.65 1.36
N ASP A 12 -11.48 26.55 2.32
CA ASP A 12 -11.48 26.23 3.74
C ASP A 12 -12.74 25.46 4.13
N ILE A 13 -12.56 24.37 4.88
CA ILE A 13 -13.65 23.54 5.37
C ILE A 13 -14.11 24.05 6.74
N VAL A 14 -15.42 24.10 6.93
CA VAL A 14 -16.02 24.45 8.22
C VAL A 14 -16.17 23.19 9.08
N SER A 15 -15.61 23.23 10.28
CA SER A 15 -15.73 22.15 11.26
C SER A 15 -17.18 21.96 11.73
N ASN A 16 -17.47 20.83 12.38
CA ASN A 16 -18.80 20.52 12.91
C ASN A 16 -19.33 21.53 13.95
N GLY A 17 -18.47 22.41 14.48
CA GLY A 17 -18.83 23.51 15.39
C GLY A 17 -19.03 24.86 14.70
N GLY A 18 -18.99 24.93 13.37
CA GLY A 18 -19.16 26.17 12.61
C GLY A 18 -17.90 27.03 12.48
N HIS A 19 -16.76 26.56 12.99
CA HIS A 19 -15.48 27.27 12.90
C HIS A 19 -14.74 26.88 11.61
N PRO A 20 -14.25 27.84 10.81
CA PRO A 20 -13.45 27.57 9.62
C PRO A 20 -12.09 26.99 10.01
N LEU A 21 -11.63 26.01 9.23
CA LEU A 21 -10.29 25.42 9.37
C LEU A 21 -9.44 25.78 8.13
N PRO A 22 -8.13 26.03 8.30
CA PRO A 22 -7.25 26.48 7.23
C PRO A 22 -6.84 25.31 6.34
N THR A 23 -7.78 24.83 5.51
CA THR A 23 -7.62 23.68 4.63
C THR A 23 -7.37 24.06 3.18
N ALA A 24 -7.68 25.29 2.77
CA ALA A 24 -7.36 25.78 1.44
C ALA A 24 -5.85 25.67 1.17
N GLY A 25 -5.47 25.17 -0.01
CA GLY A 25 -4.07 24.94 -0.36
C GLY A 25 -3.47 23.64 0.19
N LYS A 26 -4.18 22.93 1.07
CA LYS A 26 -3.70 21.69 1.69
C LYS A 26 -3.96 20.48 0.79
N THR A 27 -3.06 19.50 0.85
CA THR A 27 -3.21 18.25 0.10
C THR A 27 -4.40 17.46 0.65
N VAL A 28 -5.21 16.85 -0.22
CA VAL A 28 -6.32 16.00 0.21
C VAL A 28 -5.77 14.81 1.04
N PRO A 29 -6.36 14.49 2.21
CA PRO A 29 -5.90 13.38 3.04
C PRO A 29 -5.95 12.04 2.31
N ASN A 30 -5.12 11.09 2.74
CA ASN A 30 -5.04 9.75 2.16
C ASN A 30 -4.62 9.72 0.67
N VAL A 31 -4.04 10.80 0.14
CA VAL A 31 -3.53 10.88 -1.24
C VAL A 31 -2.00 11.01 -1.23
N PRO A 32 -1.25 9.89 -1.40
CA PRO A 32 0.18 9.94 -1.62
C PRO A 32 0.52 10.64 -2.94
N LYS A 33 1.53 11.51 -2.93
CA LYS A 33 1.96 12.23 -4.13
C LYS A 33 2.71 11.35 -5.13
N ASN A 34 3.52 10.42 -4.65
CA ASN A 34 4.35 9.57 -5.50
C ASN A 34 4.12 8.11 -5.14
N MET A 35 3.86 7.28 -6.15
CA MET A 35 3.82 5.83 -6.02
C MET A 35 4.63 5.19 -7.13
N LEU A 36 5.42 4.18 -6.78
CA LEU A 36 6.22 3.40 -7.71
C LEU A 36 5.97 1.92 -7.47
N ASN A 37 5.76 1.16 -8.54
CA ASN A 37 5.74 -0.30 -8.50
C ASN A 37 6.70 -0.83 -9.57
N ALA A 38 7.64 -1.65 -9.18
CA ALA A 38 8.61 -2.28 -10.08
C ALA A 38 8.66 -3.77 -9.79
N SER A 39 8.72 -4.59 -10.84
CA SER A 39 8.92 -6.03 -10.72
C SER A 39 9.87 -6.54 -11.78
N LEU A 40 10.64 -7.55 -11.42
CA LEU A 40 11.49 -8.33 -12.30
C LEU A 40 11.10 -9.79 -12.16
N GLY A 41 11.00 -10.48 -13.29
CA GLY A 41 10.69 -11.90 -13.35
C GLY A 41 11.69 -12.63 -14.24
N TYR A 42 11.92 -13.90 -13.91
CA TYR A 42 12.73 -14.83 -14.68
C TYR A 42 12.02 -16.18 -14.74
N ASP A 43 12.12 -16.86 -15.87
CA ASP A 43 11.57 -18.20 -16.10
C ASP A 43 12.43 -18.90 -17.16
N ASP A 44 12.91 -20.11 -16.85
CA ASP A 44 13.71 -20.95 -17.76
C ASP A 44 12.98 -22.23 -18.22
N GLY A 45 11.70 -22.36 -17.89
CA GLY A 45 10.87 -23.51 -18.20
C GLY A 45 10.93 -24.65 -17.17
N LEU A 46 11.90 -24.65 -16.24
CA LEU A 46 11.91 -25.54 -15.07
C LEU A 46 11.68 -24.75 -13.78
N TYR A 47 12.36 -23.61 -13.63
CA TYR A 47 12.24 -22.71 -12.50
C TYR A 47 11.76 -21.35 -12.95
N TYR A 48 10.94 -20.73 -12.11
CA TYR A 48 10.61 -19.32 -12.25
C TYR A 48 10.79 -18.60 -10.93
N GLY A 49 11.03 -17.30 -11.01
CA GLY A 49 11.13 -16.42 -9.87
C GLY A 49 10.77 -15.00 -10.22
N SER A 50 10.29 -14.25 -9.24
CA SER A 50 10.04 -12.83 -9.35
C SER A 50 10.38 -12.08 -8.08
N PHE A 51 10.81 -10.83 -8.26
CA PHE A 51 11.08 -9.89 -7.19
C PHE A 51 10.36 -8.58 -7.51
N GLY A 52 9.54 -8.12 -6.57
CA GLY A 52 8.75 -6.90 -6.69
C GLY A 52 9.07 -5.90 -5.60
N GLY A 53 8.94 -4.61 -5.91
CA GLY A 53 9.06 -3.50 -4.98
C GLY A 53 7.96 -2.48 -5.19
N LYS A 54 7.29 -2.08 -4.10
CA LYS A 54 6.22 -1.09 -4.06
C LYS A 54 6.62 0.04 -3.14
N TYR A 55 6.73 1.26 -3.66
CA TYR A 55 6.97 2.49 -2.90
C TYR A 55 5.74 3.38 -2.92
N VAL A 56 5.42 3.96 -1.77
CA VAL A 56 4.37 4.97 -1.58
C VAL A 56 4.94 6.08 -0.72
N SER A 57 4.88 7.32 -1.20
CA SER A 57 5.35 8.48 -0.42
C SER A 57 4.46 8.74 0.79
N SER A 58 4.90 9.64 1.67
CA SER A 58 4.05 10.12 2.78
C SER A 58 2.73 10.71 2.30
N PHE A 59 1.72 10.65 3.16
CA PHE A 59 0.39 11.23 2.96
C PHE A 59 -0.14 11.79 4.29
N TYR A 60 -1.26 12.50 4.27
CA TYR A 60 -1.86 13.14 5.46
C TYR A 60 -3.10 12.39 5.95
N GLY A 61 -3.33 12.42 7.27
CA GLY A 61 -4.46 11.78 7.94
C GLY A 61 -5.69 12.68 8.12
N ASP A 62 -5.50 13.98 8.04
CA ASP A 62 -6.47 15.02 8.39
C ASP A 62 -6.49 16.17 7.38
N LEU A 63 -7.62 16.87 7.31
CA LEU A 63 -7.84 17.92 6.31
C LEU A 63 -6.91 19.13 6.48
N THR A 64 -6.50 19.47 7.71
CA THR A 64 -5.54 20.55 7.97
C THR A 64 -4.08 20.19 7.66
N ASN A 65 -3.81 18.91 7.35
CA ASN A 65 -2.48 18.36 7.07
C ASN A 65 -1.51 18.48 8.26
N ASP A 66 -1.99 18.34 9.49
CA ASP A 66 -1.15 18.34 10.68
C ASP A 66 -0.56 16.94 10.94
N GLU A 67 -1.28 15.89 10.57
CA GLU A 67 -0.88 14.51 10.83
C GLU A 67 -0.31 13.86 9.56
N LYS A 68 1.02 13.78 9.50
CA LYS A 68 1.73 13.20 8.35
C LYS A 68 2.14 11.75 8.61
N ILE A 69 1.66 10.86 7.75
CA ILE A 69 1.98 9.44 7.76
C ILE A 69 3.21 9.20 6.91
N GLY A 70 4.18 8.47 7.46
CA GLY A 70 5.42 8.10 6.77
C GLY A 70 5.16 7.33 5.48
N GLY A 71 6.02 7.54 4.48
CA GLY A 71 6.03 6.71 3.29
C GLY A 71 6.49 5.28 3.60
N ARG A 72 6.29 4.37 2.65
CA ARG A 72 6.67 2.96 2.76
C ARG A 72 7.32 2.45 1.48
N THR A 73 8.23 1.50 1.66
CA THR A 73 8.70 0.63 0.59
C THR A 73 8.56 -0.81 1.08
N VAL A 74 7.87 -1.64 0.31
CA VAL A 74 7.63 -3.06 0.61
C VAL A 74 8.12 -3.88 -0.58
N PHE A 75 8.69 -5.05 -0.30
CA PHE A 75 9.24 -5.94 -1.30
C PHE A 75 8.64 -7.32 -1.18
N ASP A 76 8.38 -7.95 -2.31
CA ASP A 76 7.75 -9.26 -2.40
C ASP A 76 8.61 -10.18 -3.28
N VAL A 77 8.65 -11.46 -2.95
CA VAL A 77 9.34 -12.50 -3.73
C VAL A 77 8.37 -13.63 -4.05
N ALA A 78 8.40 -14.14 -5.27
CA ALA A 78 7.80 -15.41 -5.60
C ALA A 78 8.81 -16.31 -6.31
N ALA A 79 8.69 -17.62 -6.13
CA ALA A 79 9.49 -18.62 -6.81
C ALA A 79 8.65 -19.87 -7.05
N GLY A 80 9.08 -20.71 -8.00
CA GLY A 80 8.48 -22.02 -8.17
C GLY A 80 9.23 -22.92 -9.11
N VAL A 81 8.75 -24.16 -9.19
CA VAL A 81 9.32 -25.23 -9.99
C VAL A 81 8.21 -25.97 -10.74
N HIS A 82 8.42 -26.18 -12.03
CA HIS A 82 7.58 -27.04 -12.86
C HIS A 82 7.96 -28.50 -12.62
N LEU A 83 7.01 -29.28 -12.11
CA LEU A 83 7.24 -30.66 -11.72
C LEU A 83 7.19 -31.58 -12.96
N PRO A 84 8.07 -32.60 -13.03
CA PRO A 84 7.95 -33.63 -14.04
C PRO A 84 6.66 -34.43 -13.79
N VAL A 85 5.80 -34.51 -14.80
CA VAL A 85 4.51 -35.21 -14.75
C VAL A 85 4.28 -36.07 -15.99
N ASP A 86 3.47 -37.12 -15.84
CA ASP A 86 2.97 -37.89 -16.98
C ASP A 86 1.89 -37.07 -17.72
N LYS A 87 2.28 -36.50 -18.86
CA LYS A 87 1.43 -35.64 -19.70
C LYS A 87 0.18 -36.33 -20.25
N LYS A 88 0.06 -37.66 -20.14
CA LYS A 88 -1.16 -38.39 -20.51
C LYS A 88 -2.26 -38.29 -19.47
N ILE A 89 -1.90 -38.00 -18.22
CA ILE A 89 -2.82 -37.91 -17.07
C ILE A 89 -2.86 -36.48 -16.52
N VAL A 90 -1.72 -35.81 -16.46
CA VAL A 90 -1.55 -34.45 -15.93
C VAL A 90 -0.72 -33.64 -16.91
N LYS A 91 -1.33 -32.64 -17.55
CA LYS A 91 -0.69 -31.77 -18.55
C LYS A 91 0.46 -30.94 -17.96
N SER A 92 0.29 -30.45 -16.73
CA SER A 92 1.31 -29.68 -16.01
C SER A 92 1.09 -29.77 -14.50
N ALA A 93 2.17 -29.67 -13.73
CA ALA A 93 2.10 -29.39 -12.30
C ALA A 93 3.20 -28.40 -11.90
N THR A 94 2.88 -27.47 -11.00
CA THR A 94 3.81 -26.43 -10.54
C THR A 94 3.70 -26.27 -9.04
N LEU A 95 4.84 -26.34 -8.34
CA LEU A 95 4.95 -25.96 -6.94
C LEU A 95 5.40 -24.50 -6.87
N ARG A 96 4.67 -23.68 -6.12
CA ARG A 96 4.93 -22.25 -5.96
C ARG A 96 5.17 -21.91 -4.49
N PHE A 97 6.03 -20.94 -4.26
CA PHE A 97 6.34 -20.36 -2.97
C PHE A 97 6.39 -18.84 -3.09
N GLY A 98 5.88 -18.13 -2.09
CA GLY A 98 5.89 -16.68 -2.05
C GLY A 98 6.20 -16.14 -0.66
N ILE A 99 6.84 -14.97 -0.62
CA ILE A 99 7.02 -14.15 0.57
C ILE A 99 6.55 -12.74 0.24
N ASP A 100 5.44 -12.33 0.86
CA ASP A 100 4.98 -10.95 0.82
C ASP A 100 5.59 -10.18 2.00
N ASN A 101 5.94 -8.91 1.78
CA ASN A 101 6.64 -8.10 2.78
C ASN A 101 7.93 -8.77 3.29
N LEU A 102 8.84 -9.09 2.37
CA LEU A 102 10.10 -9.83 2.57
C LEU A 102 10.91 -9.36 3.79
N PHE A 103 10.98 -8.04 4.00
CA PHE A 103 11.78 -7.42 5.08
C PHE A 103 10.98 -7.11 6.34
N ASP A 104 9.76 -7.63 6.47
CA ASP A 104 8.92 -7.49 7.66
C ASP A 104 8.72 -6.02 8.08
N LYS A 105 8.46 -5.17 7.07
CA LYS A 105 8.25 -3.75 7.30
C LYS A 105 6.91 -3.56 8.01
N GLN A 106 6.91 -2.88 9.14
CA GLN A 106 5.69 -2.33 9.74
C GLN A 106 5.36 -0.98 9.09
N TYR A 107 4.12 -0.82 8.63
CA TYR A 107 3.68 0.39 7.96
C TYR A 107 2.15 0.57 8.05
N LEU A 108 1.70 1.78 7.69
CA LEU A 108 0.29 2.10 7.52
C LEU A 108 -0.06 2.13 6.03
N THR A 109 -1.17 1.49 5.65
CA THR A 109 -1.59 1.36 4.25
C THR A 109 -2.38 2.56 3.78
N SER A 110 -3.32 3.01 4.61
CA SER A 110 -4.27 4.08 4.31
C SER A 110 -4.89 4.66 5.58
N VAL A 111 -5.52 5.82 5.43
CA VAL A 111 -6.41 6.41 6.43
C VAL A 111 -7.72 5.62 6.46
N ARG A 112 -8.09 5.10 7.63
CA ARG A 112 -9.37 4.42 7.90
C ARG A 112 -10.47 5.40 8.26
N SER A 113 -10.12 6.43 9.03
CA SER A 113 -11.03 7.51 9.44
C SER A 113 -10.31 8.83 9.35
N THR A 114 -10.70 9.65 8.38
CA THR A 114 -10.22 11.03 8.23
C THR A 114 -10.91 11.93 9.24
N THR A 115 -10.17 12.83 9.86
CA THR A 115 -10.69 13.88 10.75
C THR A 115 -10.49 15.27 10.13
N PHE A 116 -11.19 16.27 10.65
CA PHE A 116 -11.02 17.65 10.20
C PHE A 116 -9.62 18.18 10.53
N ASN A 117 -9.19 18.00 11.78
CA ASN A 117 -7.92 18.49 12.30
C ASN A 117 -7.36 17.54 13.34
N ALA A 118 -6.09 17.17 13.20
CA ALA A 118 -5.37 16.37 14.20
C ALA A 118 -4.70 17.23 15.28
N ALA A 119 -4.47 18.52 15.01
CA ALA A 119 -4.05 19.51 16.00
C ALA A 119 -5.20 20.46 16.34
N ALA A 120 -5.26 20.96 17.58
CA ALA A 120 -6.28 21.94 17.97
C ALA A 120 -6.03 23.28 17.25
N TYR A 121 -7.11 23.92 16.78
CA TYR A 121 -7.03 25.17 16.02
C TYR A 121 -8.23 26.06 16.33
N ASP A 122 -8.01 27.32 16.69
CA ASP A 122 -9.04 28.36 16.88
C ASP A 122 -10.31 27.89 17.62
N GLY A 123 -10.13 27.27 18.79
CA GLY A 123 -11.24 26.74 19.60
C GLY A 123 -11.81 25.38 19.15
N VAL A 124 -11.40 24.88 17.97
CA VAL A 124 -11.68 23.52 17.51
C VAL A 124 -10.71 22.54 18.16
N LYS A 125 -11.26 21.54 18.85
CA LYS A 125 -10.47 20.48 19.50
C LYS A 125 -9.83 19.56 18.46
N ALA A 126 -8.65 19.03 18.78
CA ALA A 126 -8.01 17.97 18.00
C ALA A 126 -8.87 16.70 17.98
N SER A 127 -8.79 15.95 16.88
CA SER A 127 -9.38 14.61 16.76
C SER A 127 -8.41 13.63 16.14
N THR A 128 -8.37 12.41 16.67
CA THR A 128 -7.41 11.39 16.25
C THR A 128 -7.91 10.62 15.02
N PRO A 129 -7.22 10.71 13.87
CA PRO A 129 -7.49 9.83 12.73
C PRO A 129 -7.07 8.39 13.04
N TYR A 130 -7.73 7.43 12.37
CA TYR A 130 -7.38 6.01 12.45
C TYR A 130 -6.82 5.51 11.13
N TYR A 131 -5.98 4.48 11.19
CA TYR A 131 -5.26 3.95 10.04
C TYR A 131 -5.42 2.44 9.89
N ASN A 132 -5.32 1.96 8.66
CA ASN A 132 -5.18 0.54 8.39
C ASN A 132 -3.69 0.17 8.47
N VAL A 133 -3.40 -0.92 9.18
CA VAL A 133 -2.05 -1.46 9.30
C VAL A 133 -1.74 -2.31 8.05
N GLY A 134 -0.49 -2.26 7.60
CA GLY A 134 0.03 -3.12 6.55
C GLY A 134 0.02 -4.59 6.94
N GLU A 135 0.06 -5.46 5.93
CA GLU A 135 0.21 -6.89 6.17
C GLU A 135 1.59 -7.19 6.78
N GLU A 136 1.59 -8.12 7.72
CA GLU A 136 2.83 -8.70 8.25
C GLU A 136 3.49 -9.58 7.19
N ARG A 137 4.78 -9.91 7.38
CA ARG A 137 5.47 -10.82 6.48
C ARG A 137 4.72 -12.14 6.38
N THR A 138 4.28 -12.48 5.17
CA THR A 138 3.43 -13.63 4.90
C THR A 138 4.13 -14.61 3.98
N PHE A 139 4.05 -15.90 4.32
CA PHE A 139 4.61 -16.99 3.52
C PHE A 139 3.46 -17.77 2.87
N SER A 140 3.59 -18.08 1.59
CA SER A 140 2.61 -18.89 0.86
C SER A 140 3.29 -20.05 0.15
N VAL A 141 2.59 -21.19 0.09
CA VAL A 141 2.97 -22.37 -0.70
C VAL A 141 1.72 -22.86 -1.41
N SER A 142 1.83 -23.18 -2.70
CA SER A 142 0.72 -23.76 -3.45
C SER A 142 1.19 -24.77 -4.48
N LEU A 143 0.34 -25.77 -4.73
CA LEU A 143 0.51 -26.75 -5.80
C LEU A 143 -0.62 -26.56 -6.80
N GLU A 144 -0.27 -26.37 -8.07
CA GLU A 144 -1.20 -26.23 -9.18
C GLU A 144 -1.02 -27.40 -10.15
N ALA A 145 -2.10 -28.02 -10.60
CA ALA A 145 -2.06 -29.10 -11.59
C ALA A 145 -3.18 -28.94 -12.63
N THR A 146 -2.88 -29.21 -13.90
CA THR A 146 -3.85 -29.21 -15.00
C THR A 146 -3.98 -30.62 -15.56
N PHE A 147 -5.22 -31.08 -15.78
CA PHE A 147 -5.54 -32.42 -16.31
C PHE A 147 -6.03 -32.33 -17.77
#